data_AF-Q48522-F1
#
_entry.id   AF-Q48522-F1
#
_cell.length_a   1.000
_cell.length_b   1.000
_cell.length_c   1.000
_cell.angle_alpha   90.00
_cell.angle_beta   90.00
_cell.angle_gamma   90.00
#
_symmetry.space_group_name_H-M   'P 1'
#
loop_
_entity.id
_entity.type
_entity.pdbx_description
1 polymer ?
#
loop_
_entity_poly.entity_id
_entity_poly.type
_entity_poly.pdbx_seq_one_letter_code
_entity_poly.pdbx_strand_id
1 'polypeptide(L)'
;MTEKKLTKKDLNQMFWRSNLLLGSFNFERVQNMGFAFVMIPAIKRLYPEGEERNEALQRHLEWFNTHPWLTGPIFGVVSAMEEEKAN
;
A
#
# COMPACT_ATOMS: atom_id res chain seq x y z
N MET A 1 13.81 17.58 -10.88
CA MET A 1 12.72 17.13 -9.98
C MET A 1 13.36 16.24 -8.93
N THR A 2 13.06 16.42 -7.65
CA THR A 2 13.65 15.61 -6.58
C THR A 2 13.03 14.21 -6.64
N GLU A 3 13.84 13.19 -6.89
CA GLU A 3 13.41 11.80 -6.95
C GLU A 3 12.79 11.40 -5.60
N LYS A 4 11.53 11.00 -5.62
CA LYS A 4 10.80 10.52 -4.45
C LYS A 4 11.17 9.07 -4.22
N LYS A 5 11.69 8.76 -3.04
CA LYS A 5 12.17 7.42 -2.70
C LYS A 5 11.60 6.93 -1.38
N LEU A 6 11.19 5.67 -1.37
CA LEU A 6 10.78 4.94 -0.18
C LEU A 6 11.97 4.74 0.74
N THR A 7 11.74 4.99 2.02
CA THR A 7 12.78 4.82 3.03
C THR A 7 12.61 3.49 3.74
N LYS A 8 13.67 3.01 4.39
CA LYS A 8 13.59 1.83 5.28
C LYS A 8 12.53 1.99 6.37
N LYS A 9 12.29 3.22 6.82
CA LYS A 9 11.24 3.52 7.82
C LYS A 9 9.85 3.21 7.27
N ASP A 10 9.58 3.50 6.00
CA ASP A 10 8.28 3.21 5.37
C ASP A 10 8.07 1.72 5.24
N LEU A 11 9.08 1.01 4.71
CA LEU A 11 9.04 -0.45 4.57
C LEU A 11 8.82 -1.16 5.92
N ASN A 12 9.47 -0.69 6.99
CA ASN A 12 9.26 -1.22 8.34
C ASN A 12 7.84 -0.93 8.84
N GLN A 13 7.29 0.27 8.59
CA GLN A 13 5.90 0.56 8.95
C GLN A 13 4.92 -0.31 8.19
N MET A 14 5.15 -0.53 6.89
CA MET A 14 4.34 -1.43 6.06
C MET A 14 4.39 -2.86 6.60
N PHE A 15 5.58 -3.36 6.97
CA PHE A 15 5.75 -4.68 7.59
C PHE A 15 4.96 -4.83 8.89
N TRP A 16 5.01 -3.85 9.78
CA TRP A 16 4.21 -3.92 11.02
C TRP A 16 2.71 -3.91 10.73
N ARG A 17 2.27 -3.09 9.77
CA ARG A 17 0.87 -3.02 9.35
C ARG A 17 0.38 -4.27 8.65
N SER A 18 1.25 -5.01 7.95
CA SER A 18 0.84 -6.23 7.22
C SER A 18 0.35 -7.34 8.15
N ASN A 19 0.78 -7.35 9.40
CA ASN A 19 0.26 -8.28 10.42
C ASN A 19 -1.25 -8.07 10.69
N LEU A 20 -1.79 -6.91 10.34
CA LEU A 20 -3.21 -6.56 10.50
C LEU A 20 -4.00 -6.62 9.19
N LEU A 21 -3.47 -7.28 8.14
CA LEU A 21 -4.10 -7.37 6.82
C LEU A 21 -5.55 -7.89 6.89
N LEU A 22 -5.81 -8.89 7.73
CA LEU A 22 -7.15 -9.47 7.90
C LEU A 22 -8.05 -8.68 8.86
N GLY A 23 -7.57 -7.59 9.46
CA GLY A 23 -8.30 -6.85 10.49
C GLY A 23 -9.62 -6.22 10.02
N SER A 24 -9.79 -6.01 8.70
CA SER A 24 -11.01 -5.49 8.10
C SER A 24 -11.46 -6.34 6.91
N PHE A 25 -11.37 -7.67 7.08
CA PHE A 25 -11.87 -8.61 6.08
C PHE A 25 -13.38 -8.41 5.86
N ASN A 26 -13.80 -8.37 4.60
CA ASN A 26 -15.21 -8.25 4.23
C ASN A 26 -15.55 -9.15 3.04
N PHE A 27 -16.83 -9.46 2.83
CA PHE A 27 -17.24 -10.37 1.76
C PHE A 27 -17.27 -9.73 0.36
N GLU A 28 -17.30 -8.40 0.26
CA GLU A 28 -17.37 -7.70 -1.02
C GLU A 28 -16.01 -7.68 -1.72
N ARG A 29 -14.94 -7.35 -0.98
CA ARG A 29 -13.59 -7.09 -1.51
C ARG A 29 -12.48 -7.74 -0.69
N VAL A 30 -12.83 -8.60 0.27
CA VAL A 30 -11.93 -9.51 0.96
C VAL A 30 -10.87 -8.75 1.77
N GLN A 31 -9.62 -8.68 1.30
CA GLN A 31 -8.47 -8.12 2.04
C GLN A 31 -8.15 -6.67 1.65
N ASN A 32 -8.94 -6.05 0.77
CA ASN A 32 -8.65 -4.73 0.20
C ASN A 32 -8.39 -3.62 1.24
N MET A 33 -9.18 -3.56 2.30
CA MET A 33 -9.06 -2.53 3.34
C MET A 33 -7.73 -2.67 4.10
N GLY A 34 -7.32 -3.90 4.40
CA GLY A 34 -6.02 -4.18 4.99
C GLY A 34 -4.88 -3.88 4.02
N PHE A 35 -5.06 -4.18 2.73
CA PHE A 35 -4.08 -3.84 1.69
C PHE A 35 -3.86 -2.33 1.61
N ALA A 36 -4.93 -1.54 1.50
CA ALA A 36 -4.86 -0.09 1.50
C ALA A 36 -4.20 0.44 2.79
N PHE A 37 -4.54 -0.11 3.96
CA PHE A 37 -3.93 0.27 5.23
C PHE A 37 -2.41 0.07 5.28
N VAL A 38 -1.93 -1.05 4.72
CA VAL A 38 -0.50 -1.35 4.58
C VAL A 38 0.18 -0.34 3.66
N MET A 39 -0.45 0.05 2.54
CA MET A 39 0.13 0.96 1.55
C MET A 39 0.19 2.43 1.97
N ILE A 40 -0.62 2.88 2.94
CA ILE A 40 -0.69 4.28 3.38
C ILE A 40 0.68 4.96 3.62
N PRO A 41 1.69 4.35 4.29
CA PRO A 41 2.98 5.01 4.51
C PRO A 41 3.72 5.31 3.20
N ALA A 42 3.70 4.36 2.25
CA ALA A 42 4.30 4.54 0.93
C ALA A 42 3.56 5.64 0.16
N ILE A 43 2.23 5.58 0.10
CA ILE A 43 1.41 6.57 -0.61
C ILE A 43 1.57 7.98 -0.04
N LYS A 44 1.61 8.13 1.28
CA LYS A 44 1.84 9.45 1.92
C LYS A 44 3.23 10.02 1.64
N ARG A 45 4.23 9.19 1.37
CA ARG A 45 5.58 9.64 0.97
C ARG A 45 5.60 10.07 -0.49
N LEU A 46 5.03 9.25 -1.36
CA LEU A 46 5.12 9.40 -2.81
C LEU A 46 4.20 10.49 -3.37
N TYR A 47 3.03 10.70 -2.75
CA TYR A 47 2.05 11.68 -3.21
C TYR A 47 1.79 12.72 -2.12
N PRO A 48 1.85 14.03 -2.42
CA PRO A 48 1.41 15.08 -1.47
C PRO A 48 -0.10 15.00 -1.21
N GLU A 49 -0.61 15.77 -0.25
CA GLU A 49 -2.06 15.86 -0.05
C GLU A 49 -2.73 16.48 -1.29
N GLY A 50 -3.77 15.83 -1.79
CA GLY A 50 -4.45 16.23 -3.02
C GLY A 50 -5.17 15.08 -3.70
N GLU A 51 -5.66 15.35 -4.90
CA GLU A 51 -6.44 14.42 -5.71
C GLU A 51 -5.65 13.15 -6.08
N GLU A 52 -4.40 13.29 -6.53
CA GLU A 52 -3.54 12.16 -6.90
C GLU A 52 -3.32 11.16 -5.76
N ARG A 53 -3.21 11.64 -4.51
CA ARG A 53 -3.09 10.77 -3.33
C ARG A 53 -4.39 10.02 -3.08
N ASN A 54 -5.54 10.69 -3.25
CA ASN A 54 -6.84 10.05 -3.08
C ASN A 54 -7.04 8.95 -4.14
N GLU A 55 -6.68 9.23 -5.39
CA GLU A 55 -6.70 8.24 -6.46
C GLU A 55 -5.77 7.05 -6.16
N ALA A 56 -4.57 7.30 -5.64
CA ALA A 56 -3.63 6.24 -5.27
C ALA A 56 -4.17 5.34 -4.15
N LEU A 57 -4.83 5.93 -3.14
CA LEU A 57 -5.51 5.16 -2.11
C LEU A 57 -6.69 4.36 -2.66
N GLN A 58 -7.49 4.95 -3.56
CA GLN A 58 -8.64 4.26 -4.18
C GLN A 58 -8.23 3.03 -4.98
N ARG A 59 -7.13 3.09 -5.76
CA ARG A 59 -6.63 1.93 -6.51
C ARG A 59 -6.28 0.73 -5.63
N HIS A 60 -5.88 0.97 -4.39
CA HIS A 60 -5.54 -0.07 -3.41
C HIS A 60 -6.76 -0.60 -2.64
N LEU A 61 -7.97 -0.09 -2.92
CA LEU A 61 -9.25 -0.60 -2.40
C LEU A 61 -9.94 -1.56 -3.37
N GLU A 62 -9.28 -1.93 -4.46
CA GLU A 62 -9.75 -2.97 -5.36
C GLU A 62 -9.68 -4.36 -4.73
N TRP A 63 -10.41 -5.31 -5.31
CA TRP A 63 -10.48 -6.67 -4.80
C TRP A 63 -9.08 -7.27 -4.66
N PHE A 64 -8.77 -7.78 -3.47
CA PHE A 64 -7.51 -8.43 -3.18
C PHE A 64 -7.75 -9.62 -2.26
N ASN A 65 -7.26 -10.79 -2.65
CA ASN A 65 -7.32 -12.00 -1.85
C ASN A 65 -6.08 -12.86 -2.09
N THR A 66 -5.31 -13.10 -1.04
CA THR A 66 -4.17 -14.01 -1.07
C THR A 66 -3.97 -14.68 0.28
N HIS A 67 -2.98 -15.58 0.35
CA HIS A 67 -2.54 -16.12 1.62
C HIS A 67 -1.81 -15.05 2.45
N PRO A 68 -2.26 -14.73 3.68
CA PRO A 68 -1.74 -13.60 4.46
C PRO A 68 -0.23 -13.63 4.71
N TRP A 69 0.37 -14.81 4.79
CA TRP A 69 1.80 -14.98 5.07
C TRP A 69 2.69 -14.75 3.84
N LEU A 70 2.09 -14.71 2.64
CA LEU A 70 2.80 -14.55 1.36
C LEU A 70 2.57 -13.17 0.73
N THR A 71 2.03 -12.21 1.48
CA THR A 71 1.71 -10.86 0.96
C THR A 71 2.93 -9.95 0.84
N GLY A 72 4.03 -10.26 1.55
CA GLY A 72 5.24 -9.45 1.60
C GLY A 72 5.81 -9.10 0.22
N PRO A 73 6.06 -10.09 -0.66
CA PRO A 73 6.53 -9.83 -2.02
C PRO A 73 5.58 -8.94 -2.83
N ILE A 74 4.26 -9.12 -2.68
CA ILE A 74 3.24 -8.33 -3.39
C ILE A 74 3.34 -6.86 -2.96
N PHE A 75 3.39 -6.58 -1.65
CA PHE A 75 3.56 -5.22 -1.16
C PHE A 75 4.84 -4.57 -1.65
N GLY A 76 5.95 -5.33 -1.69
CA GLY A 76 7.23 -4.84 -2.19
C GLY A 76 7.17 -4.42 -3.66
N VAL A 77 6.63 -5.29 -4.53
CA VAL A 77 6.49 -5.00 -5.96
C VAL A 77 5.54 -3.82 -6.20
N VAL A 78 4.37 -3.81 -5.56
CA VAL A 78 3.39 -2.73 -5.74
C VAL A 78 3.94 -1.39 -5.24
N SER A 79 4.71 -1.39 -4.15
CA SER A 79 5.36 -0.17 -3.66
C SER A 79 6.41 0.37 -4.64
N ALA A 80 7.17 -0.51 -5.28
CA ALA A 80 8.12 -0.12 -6.32
C ALA A 80 7.40 0.45 -7.56
N MET A 81 6.28 -0.14 -7.97
CA MET A 81 5.46 0.38 -9.07
C MET A 81 4.86 1.76 -8.74
N GLU A 82 4.41 1.98 -7.51
CA GLU A 82 3.93 3.30 -7.07
C GLU A 82 5.07 4.32 -6.99
N GLU A 83 6.28 3.91 -6.61
CA GLU A 83 7.47 4.77 -6.64
C GLU A 83 7.82 5.18 -8.07
N GLU A 84 7.79 4.25 -9.02
CA GLU A 84 8.00 4.53 -10.44
C GLU A 84 6.93 5.49 -10.99
N LYS A 85 5.66 5.29 -10.63
CA LYS A 85 4.55 6.15 -11.07
C LYS A 85 4.59 7.57 -10.49
N ALA A 86 5.10 7.73 -9.28
CA ALA A 86 5.10 9.02 -8.58
C ALA A 86 6.25 9.97 -8.97
N ASN A 87 7.21 9.46 -9.76
CA ASN A 87 8.39 10.16 -10.28
C ASN A 87 8.19 10.55 -11.74
#